data_AF-A0AAF0MNB0-F1
#
_entry.id   AF-A0AAF0MNB0-F1
#
_cell.length_a   1.000
_cell.length_b   1.000
_cell.length_c   1.000
_cell.angle_alpha   90.00
_cell.angle_beta   90.00
_cell.angle_gamma   90.00
#
_symmetry.space_group_name_H-M   'P 1'
#
loop_
_entity.id
_entity.type
_entity.pdbx_description
1 polymer ?
#
loop_
_entity_poly.entity_id
_entity_poly.type
_entity_poly.pdbx_seq_one_letter_code
_entity_poly.pdbx_strand_id
1 'polypeptide(L)'
;MHFALSSSFTAEVLQTSSGRKPSKPFTQQAEKLVRNGPAIEYLKLAIDIGKPLQEVYNQVQEGKRSFYDSKGNVHFFRPEYHEYIHWCMPGHDANRPKEKHCGFIRTKTGELVYSQCPGHPEHYIKGKRIHCWSLHCPECMNDTALRNGKQQEKKLLAFKALCKKKGIDVGDVGHWVISPPQELVKVLMQTTDEYQQLVQYIEAALKDIGALSGFTIFHPWRMKDRWVFSPHFHNICYGHLDTDRFRRENPGWIIKKVHPHQRIRSISQTAAYLYTHMGLGITEVDPDTVDWDLDILDFLIPGIKSPKAKYSEQDYDDEYYGKGRRAGDLSKIDWEDWTMDRLVRKIRIRQWGGIARNRMRLLGYHRQYKMRVCTECGQILRTYEGFNDPVGNYVRYIQDNPVVCFAHDYDVAITAYLRYKDKLKEADLSLSDFASIVPFAVSTLEFMPQNADIVVDGPFAEPDEYFIRRQNSAYGNDSSADILA
;
A
#
# COMPACT_ATOMS: atom_id res chain seq x y z
N MET A 1 -53.67 16.21 -16.98
CA MET A 1 -54.96 15.97 -17.65
C MET A 1 -54.68 15.48 -19.06
N HIS A 2 -55.23 14.30 -19.41
CA HIS A 2 -55.19 13.61 -20.70
C HIS A 2 -55.52 14.56 -21.88
N PHE A 3 -55.01 14.36 -23.11
CA PHE A 3 -55.38 13.26 -24.01
C PHE A 3 -54.38 13.05 -25.16
N ALA A 4 -54.35 11.80 -25.62
CA ALA A 4 -53.73 11.31 -26.83
C ALA A 4 -54.62 11.58 -28.07
N LEU A 5 -54.05 11.47 -29.29
CA LEU A 5 -54.53 10.59 -30.38
C LEU A 5 -53.82 10.86 -31.72
N SER A 6 -53.30 9.77 -32.30
CA SER A 6 -53.35 9.32 -33.71
C SER A 6 -52.89 10.28 -34.84
N SER A 7 -52.11 9.83 -35.83
CA SER A 7 -52.52 8.84 -36.83
C SER A 7 -51.35 8.51 -37.78
N SER A 8 -51.48 7.34 -38.40
CA SER A 8 -50.68 6.67 -39.43
C SER A 8 -50.35 7.49 -40.69
N PHE A 9 -49.20 7.21 -41.33
CA PHE A 9 -49.13 6.81 -42.76
C PHE A 9 -47.75 6.21 -43.10
N THR A 10 -47.77 5.11 -43.85
CA THR A 10 -46.65 4.33 -44.40
C THR A 10 -46.20 4.86 -45.77
N ALA A 11 -44.89 4.88 -46.05
CA ALA A 11 -44.27 4.27 -47.26
C ALA A 11 -42.77 4.64 -47.42
N GLU A 12 -41.96 3.58 -47.47
CA GLU A 12 -40.79 3.29 -48.33
C GLU A 12 -39.58 4.25 -48.51
N VAL A 13 -38.46 3.80 -47.91
CA VAL A 13 -37.20 3.36 -48.58
C VAL A 13 -36.47 4.35 -49.51
N LEU A 14 -35.36 4.93 -49.01
CA LEU A 14 -33.99 4.60 -49.45
C LEU A 14 -32.92 5.25 -48.54
N GLN A 15 -31.89 4.45 -48.25
CA GLN A 15 -30.66 4.76 -47.51
C GLN A 15 -29.93 5.94 -48.19
N THR A 16 -29.19 6.84 -47.53
CA THR A 16 -28.10 6.66 -46.57
C THR A 16 -27.87 8.01 -45.86
N SER A 17 -27.64 8.01 -44.55
CA SER A 17 -27.23 9.22 -43.83
C SER A 17 -26.01 8.99 -42.94
N SER A 18 -25.14 9.98 -43.00
CA SER A 18 -24.07 10.31 -42.08
C SER A 18 -24.61 10.81 -40.74
N GLY A 19 -23.82 10.68 -39.66
CA GLY A 19 -23.80 11.66 -38.56
C GLY A 19 -24.38 11.29 -37.18
N ARG A 20 -23.45 10.97 -36.26
CA ARG A 20 -23.39 11.22 -34.79
C ARG A 20 -24.13 10.31 -33.76
N LYS A 21 -23.30 9.94 -32.75
CA LYS A 21 -23.43 9.26 -31.42
C LYS A 21 -24.42 9.96 -30.43
N PRO A 22 -24.79 9.40 -29.22
CA PRO A 22 -23.98 8.52 -28.35
C PRO A 22 -24.66 7.42 -27.48
N SER A 23 -23.78 6.50 -27.02
CA SER A 23 -23.73 5.76 -25.74
C SER A 23 -24.86 4.83 -25.27
N LYS A 24 -24.53 3.55 -25.09
CA LYS A 24 -24.49 2.81 -23.79
C LYS A 24 -23.70 1.48 -23.96
N PRO A 25 -23.21 0.85 -22.88
CA PRO A 25 -21.79 0.53 -22.75
C PRO A 25 -21.44 -0.94 -23.01
N PHE A 26 -20.27 -1.12 -23.59
CA PHE A 26 -19.62 -2.40 -23.88
C PHE A 26 -18.96 -3.04 -22.63
N THR A 27 -19.28 -2.57 -21.41
CA THR A 27 -18.63 -2.97 -20.16
C THR A 27 -19.20 -4.24 -19.53
N GLN A 28 -20.49 -4.56 -19.73
CA GLN A 28 -21.11 -5.70 -19.02
C GLN A 28 -20.72 -7.08 -19.56
N GLN A 29 -20.34 -7.21 -20.85
CA GLN A 29 -19.89 -8.49 -21.42
C GLN A 29 -18.42 -8.80 -21.13
N ALA A 30 -17.59 -7.78 -20.89
CA ALA A 30 -16.20 -7.97 -20.48
C ALA A 30 -16.06 -8.32 -18.99
N GLU A 31 -17.01 -7.92 -18.14
CA GLU A 31 -16.99 -8.21 -16.69
C GLU A 31 -17.25 -9.68 -16.34
N LYS A 32 -17.94 -10.45 -17.19
CA LYS A 32 -18.28 -11.86 -16.89
C LYS A 32 -17.15 -12.85 -17.19
N LEU A 33 -16.26 -12.54 -18.13
CA LEU A 33 -15.17 -13.45 -18.56
C LEU A 33 -13.82 -13.16 -17.89
N VAL A 34 -13.66 -11.99 -17.26
CA VAL A 34 -12.40 -11.57 -16.63
C VAL A 34 -12.35 -11.86 -15.12
N ARG A 35 -13.49 -12.17 -14.49
CA ARG A 35 -13.57 -12.39 -13.03
C ARG A 35 -13.18 -13.81 -12.56
N ASN A 36 -13.38 -14.86 -13.37
CA ASN A 36 -13.24 -16.25 -12.90
C ASN A 36 -12.37 -17.08 -13.83
N GLY A 37 -11.04 -16.95 -13.75
CA GLY A 37 -10.19 -18.05 -14.23
C GLY A 37 -10.43 -19.27 -13.33
N PRO A 38 -10.68 -20.48 -13.86
CA PRO A 38 -10.88 -21.65 -13.01
C PRO A 38 -9.63 -21.89 -12.16
N ALA A 39 -9.82 -22.18 -10.87
CA ALA A 39 -8.72 -22.44 -9.94
C ALA A 39 -7.81 -23.61 -10.36
N ILE A 40 -6.61 -23.72 -9.78
CA ILE A 40 -5.65 -24.80 -10.06
C ILE A 40 -6.25 -26.17 -9.85
N GLU A 41 -7.08 -26.35 -8.83
CA GLU A 41 -7.68 -27.65 -8.58
C GLU A 41 -8.43 -28.14 -9.81
N TYR A 42 -9.07 -27.25 -10.57
CA TYR A 42 -9.68 -27.63 -11.85
C TYR A 42 -8.65 -28.05 -12.88
N LEU A 43 -7.46 -27.45 -12.90
CA LEU A 43 -6.37 -27.82 -13.81
C LEU A 43 -5.63 -29.09 -13.37
N LYS A 44 -5.29 -29.24 -12.08
CA LYS A 44 -4.70 -30.46 -11.50
C LYS A 44 -5.66 -31.61 -11.70
N LEU A 45 -6.92 -31.45 -11.31
CA LEU A 45 -7.96 -32.42 -11.56
C LEU A 45 -8.12 -32.72 -13.06
N ALA A 46 -8.11 -31.70 -13.93
CA ALA A 46 -8.12 -31.90 -15.39
C ALA A 46 -6.92 -32.69 -15.90
N ILE A 47 -5.71 -32.45 -15.38
CA ILE A 47 -4.50 -33.20 -15.71
C ILE A 47 -4.61 -34.64 -15.19
N ASP A 48 -4.96 -34.81 -13.91
CA ASP A 48 -5.05 -36.09 -13.22
C ASP A 48 -6.09 -37.00 -13.86
N ILE A 49 -7.23 -36.43 -14.31
CA ILE A 49 -8.29 -37.18 -14.98
C ILE A 49 -8.20 -37.17 -16.51
N GLY A 50 -7.21 -36.47 -17.08
CA GLY A 50 -6.99 -36.38 -18.52
C GLY A 50 -8.15 -35.70 -19.29
N LYS A 51 -8.79 -34.69 -18.71
CA LYS A 51 -9.92 -33.95 -19.31
C LYS A 51 -9.59 -32.49 -19.58
N PRO A 52 -10.28 -31.81 -20.52
CA PRO A 52 -10.12 -30.38 -20.71
C PRO A 52 -10.53 -29.58 -19.47
N LEU A 53 -9.73 -28.57 -19.09
CA LEU A 53 -9.97 -27.69 -17.94
C LEU A 53 -11.40 -27.13 -17.89
N GLN A 54 -11.92 -26.68 -19.03
CA GLN A 54 -13.26 -26.09 -19.11
C GLN A 54 -14.37 -27.11 -18.80
N GLU A 55 -14.17 -28.38 -19.16
CA GLU A 55 -15.11 -29.47 -18.87
C GLU A 55 -15.15 -29.76 -17.36
N VAL A 56 -13.96 -29.85 -16.73
CA VAL A 56 -13.84 -30.05 -15.29
C VAL A 56 -14.46 -28.89 -14.53
N TYR A 57 -14.22 -27.66 -15.00
CA TYR A 57 -14.85 -26.46 -14.45
C TYR A 57 -16.37 -26.54 -14.44
N ASN A 58 -16.99 -26.80 -15.60
CA ASN A 58 -18.44 -26.88 -15.70
C ASN A 58 -19.01 -27.96 -14.77
N GLN A 59 -18.37 -29.14 -14.70
CA GLN A 59 -18.84 -30.25 -13.86
C GLN A 59 -18.82 -29.91 -12.36
N VAL A 60 -17.78 -29.23 -11.87
CA VAL A 60 -17.73 -28.79 -10.47
C VAL A 60 -18.77 -27.70 -10.20
N GLN A 61 -19.01 -26.79 -11.16
CA GLN A 61 -20.07 -25.77 -11.04
C GLN A 61 -21.47 -26.39 -11.01
N GLU A 62 -21.66 -27.54 -11.67
CA GLU A 62 -22.87 -28.37 -11.62
C GLU A 62 -22.96 -29.23 -10.34
N GLY A 63 -22.05 -29.06 -9.39
CA GLY A 63 -22.08 -29.72 -8.08
C GLY A 63 -21.30 -31.03 -7.99
N LYS A 64 -20.61 -31.46 -9.06
CA LYS A 64 -19.78 -32.67 -9.02
C LYS A 64 -18.55 -32.44 -8.13
N ARG A 65 -18.24 -33.41 -7.26
CA ARG A 65 -17.10 -33.36 -6.32
C ARG A 65 -16.13 -34.52 -6.47
N SER A 66 -16.50 -35.58 -7.18
CA SER A 66 -15.67 -36.77 -7.40
C SER A 66 -15.41 -37.00 -8.89
N PHE A 67 -14.16 -37.25 -9.24
CA PHE A 67 -13.73 -37.49 -10.62
C PHE A 67 -12.86 -38.75 -10.66
N TYR A 68 -12.87 -39.44 -11.80
CA TYR A 68 -12.12 -40.68 -11.97
C TYR A 68 -11.00 -40.45 -12.98
N ASP A 69 -9.80 -40.91 -12.66
CA ASP A 69 -8.69 -40.92 -13.62
C ASP A 69 -8.75 -42.12 -14.58
N SER A 70 -7.82 -42.17 -15.52
CA SER A 70 -7.68 -43.28 -16.49
C SER A 70 -7.40 -44.64 -15.86
N LYS A 71 -7.01 -44.68 -14.58
CA LYS A 71 -6.74 -45.91 -13.80
C LYS A 71 -7.89 -46.27 -12.85
N GLY A 72 -8.97 -45.49 -12.84
CA GLY A 72 -10.12 -45.69 -11.97
C GLY A 72 -9.96 -45.15 -10.55
N ASN A 73 -8.90 -44.40 -10.24
CA ASN A 73 -8.75 -43.78 -8.93
C ASN A 73 -9.68 -42.57 -8.80
N VAL A 74 -10.25 -42.40 -7.60
CA VAL A 74 -11.15 -41.28 -7.30
C VAL A 74 -10.35 -40.08 -6.80
N HIS A 75 -10.55 -38.96 -7.46
CA HIS A 75 -10.05 -37.64 -7.07
C HIS A 75 -11.23 -36.82 -6.53
N PHE A 76 -11.11 -36.35 -5.29
CA PHE A 76 -12.11 -35.49 -4.66
C PHE A 76 -11.70 -34.03 -4.79
N PHE A 77 -12.53 -33.24 -5.45
CA PHE A 77 -12.44 -31.79 -5.44
C PHE A 77 -13.03 -31.28 -4.13
N ARG A 78 -12.20 -30.72 -3.25
CA ARG A 78 -12.63 -30.28 -1.91
C ARG A 78 -12.52 -28.75 -1.80
N PRO A 79 -13.57 -28.00 -2.19
CA PRO A 79 -13.53 -26.54 -2.21
C PRO A 79 -13.31 -25.93 -0.82
N GLU A 80 -13.65 -26.67 0.25
CA GLU A 80 -13.51 -26.24 1.64
C GLU A 80 -12.06 -26.09 2.15
N TYR A 81 -11.03 -26.58 1.43
CA TYR A 81 -9.64 -26.55 1.91
C TYR A 81 -8.76 -25.46 1.28
N HIS A 82 -9.32 -24.55 0.49
CA HIS A 82 -8.51 -23.63 -0.31
C HIS A 82 -8.87 -22.16 -0.08
N GLU A 83 -7.97 -21.43 0.60
CA GLU A 83 -7.94 -19.96 0.68
C GLU A 83 -7.67 -19.38 -0.74
N TYR A 84 -8.71 -19.34 -1.57
CA TYR A 84 -8.63 -18.83 -2.92
C TYR A 84 -8.36 -17.33 -2.95
N ILE A 85 -7.51 -16.90 -3.89
CA ILE A 85 -7.16 -15.51 -4.08
C ILE A 85 -8.11 -14.87 -5.10
N HIS A 86 -8.96 -13.99 -4.61
CA HIS A 86 -9.68 -13.04 -5.44
C HIS A 86 -8.76 -11.86 -5.79
N TRP A 87 -8.43 -11.72 -7.07
CA TRP A 87 -7.62 -10.62 -7.57
C TRP A 87 -8.49 -9.46 -8.04
N CYS A 88 -8.15 -8.24 -7.63
CA CYS A 88 -8.79 -7.02 -8.13
C CYS A 88 -7.78 -5.97 -8.60
N MET A 89 -8.21 -5.10 -9.51
CA MET A 89 -7.48 -3.88 -9.86
C MET A 89 -7.64 -2.82 -8.77
N PRO A 90 -6.68 -1.90 -8.57
CA PRO A 90 -6.88 -0.76 -7.68
C PRO A 90 -8.09 0.10 -8.10
N GLY A 91 -8.71 0.74 -7.12
CA GLY A 91 -9.87 1.61 -7.35
C GLY A 91 -11.18 0.90 -7.72
N HIS A 92 -11.30 -0.41 -7.47
CA HIS A 92 -12.51 -1.19 -7.80
C HIS A 92 -13.66 -1.01 -6.80
N ASP A 93 -13.40 -0.53 -5.60
CA ASP A 93 -14.36 -0.46 -4.50
C ASP A 93 -15.17 0.86 -4.56
N ALA A 94 -16.03 0.97 -5.58
CA ALA A 94 -16.85 2.16 -5.82
C ALA A 94 -17.94 2.38 -4.76
N ASN A 95 -18.34 1.29 -4.09
CA ASN A 95 -19.40 1.31 -3.07
C ASN A 95 -18.85 1.44 -1.64
N ARG A 96 -17.53 1.62 -1.48
CA ARG A 96 -16.89 1.77 -0.18
C ARG A 96 -17.62 2.84 0.65
N PRO A 97 -18.05 2.52 1.89
CA PRO A 97 -18.67 3.51 2.76
C PRO A 97 -17.78 4.74 2.93
N LYS A 98 -18.34 5.93 2.66
CA LYS A 98 -17.65 7.22 2.83
C LYS A 98 -17.39 7.57 4.29
N GLU A 99 -17.89 6.76 5.21
CA GLU A 99 -17.69 6.86 6.67
C GLU A 99 -16.21 6.80 7.06
N LYS A 100 -15.32 6.28 6.19
CA LYS A 100 -13.84 6.42 6.33
C LYS A 100 -13.32 7.83 6.00
N HIS A 101 -14.23 8.81 5.89
CA HIS A 101 -14.05 10.24 5.67
C HIS A 101 -13.17 10.65 4.48
N CYS A 102 -12.93 9.79 3.49
CA CYS A 102 -12.12 10.20 2.35
C CYS A 102 -12.86 11.20 1.46
N GLY A 103 -12.15 12.23 1.00
CA GLY A 103 -12.76 13.33 0.24
C GLY A 103 -12.15 14.68 0.62
N PHE A 104 -12.72 15.75 0.08
CA PHE A 104 -12.30 17.10 0.46
C PHE A 104 -12.81 17.45 1.86
N ILE A 105 -11.94 18.08 2.65
CA ILE A 105 -12.32 18.67 3.93
C ILE A 105 -13.21 19.87 3.63
N ARG A 106 -14.35 19.93 4.31
CA ARG A 106 -15.30 21.03 4.21
C ARG A 106 -15.52 21.70 5.56
N THR A 107 -15.79 22.99 5.52
CA THR A 107 -16.19 23.78 6.69
C THR A 107 -17.59 23.38 7.15
N LYS A 108 -18.05 23.91 8.30
CA LYS A 108 -19.43 23.71 8.78
C LYS A 108 -20.47 24.27 7.78
N THR A 109 -20.11 25.27 6.99
CA THR A 109 -20.96 25.85 5.93
C THR A 109 -20.86 25.10 4.60
N GLY A 110 -20.04 24.05 4.51
CA GLY A 110 -19.88 23.22 3.32
C GLY A 110 -18.82 23.70 2.32
N GLU A 111 -18.13 24.81 2.61
CA GLU A 111 -17.06 25.35 1.76
C GLU A 111 -15.81 24.46 1.81
N LEU A 112 -15.01 24.45 0.73
CA LEU A 112 -13.78 23.66 0.69
C LEU A 112 -12.71 24.32 1.57
N VAL A 113 -12.02 23.52 2.38
CA VAL A 113 -10.80 23.94 3.07
C VAL A 113 -9.63 23.79 2.09
N TYR A 114 -8.82 24.82 1.92
CA TYR A 114 -7.70 24.82 0.97
C TYR A 114 -6.47 25.51 1.56
N SER A 115 -5.30 25.16 1.02
CA SER A 115 -4.07 25.92 1.26
C SER A 115 -3.72 26.76 0.06
N GLN A 116 -3.27 27.99 0.28
CA GLN A 116 -2.92 28.93 -0.76
C GLN A 116 -1.72 29.82 -0.38
N CYS A 117 -1.03 30.33 -1.40
CA CYS A 117 -0.03 31.39 -1.27
C CYS A 117 -0.73 32.74 -1.01
N PRO A 118 -0.49 33.41 0.13
CA PRO A 118 -1.24 34.61 0.52
C PRO A 118 -1.00 35.80 -0.40
N GLY A 119 0.22 35.94 -0.97
CA GLY A 119 0.55 37.06 -1.86
C GLY A 119 0.09 36.88 -3.30
N HIS A 120 -0.10 35.64 -3.77
CA HIS A 120 -0.45 35.35 -5.16
C HIS A 120 -1.21 34.01 -5.28
N PRO A 121 -2.55 34.06 -5.47
CA PRO A 121 -3.40 32.90 -5.64
C PRO A 121 -2.97 31.87 -6.70
N GLU A 122 -2.32 32.34 -7.75
CA GLU A 122 -1.90 31.51 -8.90
C GLU A 122 -0.64 30.69 -8.60
N HIS A 123 0.23 31.14 -7.68
CA HIS A 123 1.48 30.42 -7.37
C HIS A 123 1.21 29.07 -6.69
N TYR A 124 0.16 29.02 -5.85
CA TYR A 124 -0.20 27.80 -5.15
C TYR A 124 -1.63 27.87 -4.64
N ILE A 125 -2.46 26.90 -5.04
CA ILE A 125 -3.74 26.60 -4.40
C ILE A 125 -3.97 25.10 -4.37
N LYS A 126 -4.33 24.55 -3.21
CA LYS A 126 -4.58 23.11 -3.03
C LYS A 126 -5.68 22.84 -2.02
N GLY A 127 -6.77 22.25 -2.47
CA GLY A 127 -7.82 21.74 -1.59
C GLY A 127 -7.29 20.66 -0.64
N LYS A 128 -7.67 20.73 0.63
CA LYS A 128 -7.33 19.76 1.66
C LYS A 128 -8.24 18.56 1.53
N ARG A 129 -7.66 17.36 1.57
CA ARG A 129 -8.38 16.09 1.46
C ARG A 129 -7.99 15.18 2.60
N ILE A 130 -8.97 14.44 3.10
CA ILE A 130 -8.75 13.27 3.93
C ILE A 130 -8.63 12.07 2.99
N HIS A 131 -7.67 11.20 3.26
CA HIS A 131 -7.44 9.99 2.49
C HIS A 131 -7.63 8.77 3.39
N CYS A 132 -8.35 7.77 2.90
CA CYS A 132 -8.43 6.46 3.57
C CYS A 132 -7.16 5.62 3.37
N TRP A 133 -6.24 6.10 2.52
CA TRP A 133 -4.97 5.45 2.18
C TRP A 133 -5.11 3.99 1.70
N SER A 134 -6.21 3.69 1.02
CA SER A 134 -6.52 2.37 0.47
C SER A 134 -6.35 2.38 -1.05
N LEU A 135 -5.67 1.35 -1.58
CA LEU A 135 -5.61 1.08 -3.03
C LEU A 135 -6.95 0.59 -3.59
N HIS A 136 -7.88 0.11 -2.75
CA HIS A 136 -9.21 -0.29 -3.19
C HIS A 136 -10.09 0.92 -3.53
N CYS A 137 -9.87 2.06 -2.86
CA CYS A 137 -10.70 3.25 -2.97
C CYS A 137 -10.40 4.02 -4.27
N PRO A 138 -11.38 4.22 -5.17
CA PRO A 138 -11.16 4.93 -6.43
C PRO A 138 -10.72 6.38 -6.23
N GLU A 139 -11.15 7.03 -5.15
CA GLU A 139 -10.81 8.42 -4.87
C GLU A 139 -9.39 8.62 -4.32
N CYS A 140 -8.83 7.60 -3.66
CA CYS A 140 -7.56 7.65 -2.95
C CYS A 140 -6.46 6.76 -3.54
N MET A 141 -6.78 5.90 -4.52
CA MET A 141 -5.82 4.91 -5.02
C MET A 141 -4.53 5.56 -5.53
N ASN A 142 -4.62 6.68 -6.24
CA ASN A 142 -3.44 7.37 -6.81
C ASN A 142 -2.57 7.99 -5.72
N ASP A 143 -3.17 8.66 -4.74
CA ASP A 143 -2.45 9.23 -3.59
C ASP A 143 -1.80 8.12 -2.74
N THR A 144 -2.48 6.99 -2.59
CA THR A 144 -1.98 5.81 -1.90
C THR A 144 -0.81 5.19 -2.66
N ALA A 145 -0.91 5.05 -3.99
CA ALA A 145 0.14 4.57 -4.86
C ALA A 145 1.40 5.46 -4.78
N LEU A 146 1.22 6.79 -4.83
CA LEU A 146 2.29 7.77 -4.65
C LEU A 146 2.96 7.67 -3.27
N ARG A 147 2.16 7.56 -2.21
CA ARG A 147 2.66 7.37 -0.84
C ARG A 147 3.48 6.09 -0.73
N ASN A 148 2.95 4.97 -1.24
CA ASN A 148 3.63 3.68 -1.22
C ASN A 148 4.93 3.72 -2.05
N GLY A 149 4.92 4.39 -3.20
CA GLY A 149 6.12 4.62 -4.02
C GLY A 149 7.21 5.38 -3.26
N LYS A 150 6.86 6.49 -2.58
CA LYS A 150 7.78 7.24 -1.72
C LYS A 150 8.35 6.40 -0.58
N GLN A 151 7.53 5.54 0.03
CA GLN A 151 8.00 4.63 1.08
C GLN A 151 9.02 3.61 0.54
N GLN A 152 8.81 3.07 -0.67
CA GLN A 152 9.80 2.16 -1.27
C GLN A 152 11.09 2.87 -1.67
N GLU A 153 10.99 4.06 -2.25
CA GLU A 153 12.15 4.90 -2.59
C GLU A 153 13.00 5.18 -1.35
N LYS A 154 12.38 5.59 -0.25
CA LYS A 154 13.05 5.85 1.03
C LYS A 154 13.85 4.64 1.51
N LYS A 155 13.30 3.42 1.39
CA LYS A 155 13.98 2.17 1.79
C LYS A 155 15.14 1.82 0.85
N LEU A 156 14.95 1.92 -0.46
CA LEU A 156 16.00 1.63 -1.44
C LEU A 156 17.17 2.62 -1.29
N LEU A 157 16.88 3.91 -1.17
CA LEU A 157 17.93 4.91 -0.98
C LEU A 157 18.65 4.75 0.36
N ALA A 158 17.94 4.40 1.44
CA ALA A 158 18.58 4.05 2.71
C ALA A 158 19.55 2.86 2.56
N PHE A 159 19.11 1.79 1.90
CA PHE A 159 19.97 0.64 1.61
C PHE A 159 21.22 1.03 0.82
N LYS A 160 21.06 1.80 -0.27
CA LYS A 160 22.19 2.29 -1.08
C LYS A 160 23.15 3.16 -0.26
N ALA A 161 22.61 4.05 0.57
CA ALA A 161 23.43 4.93 1.42
C ALA A 161 24.20 4.14 2.49
N LEU A 162 23.57 3.15 3.15
CA LEU A 162 24.25 2.26 4.09
C LEU A 162 25.35 1.43 3.42
N CYS A 163 25.10 0.86 2.23
CA CYS A 163 26.12 0.15 1.46
C CYS A 163 27.29 1.08 1.11
N LYS A 164 27.01 2.30 0.64
CA LYS A 164 28.04 3.30 0.32
C LYS A 164 28.91 3.64 1.53
N LYS A 165 28.33 3.81 2.72
CA LYS A 165 29.10 4.04 3.97
C LYS A 165 30.01 2.87 4.34
N LYS A 166 29.69 1.66 3.90
CA LYS A 166 30.52 0.46 4.03
C LYS A 166 31.49 0.23 2.87
N GLY A 167 31.59 1.17 1.93
CA GLY A 167 32.43 1.02 0.73
C GLY A 167 31.89 0.00 -0.29
N ILE A 168 30.61 -0.36 -0.20
CA ILE A 168 29.97 -1.31 -1.11
C ILE A 168 29.19 -0.54 -2.17
N ASP A 169 29.57 -0.69 -3.45
CA ASP A 169 28.78 -0.20 -4.57
C ASP A 169 27.72 -1.23 -4.97
N VAL A 170 26.47 -0.77 -5.04
CA VAL A 170 25.30 -1.58 -5.42
C VAL A 170 24.76 -1.21 -6.81
N GLY A 171 25.41 -0.25 -7.47
CA GLY A 171 25.04 0.25 -8.79
C GLY A 171 23.77 1.12 -8.80
N ASP A 172 23.21 1.25 -10.00
CA ASP A 172 21.94 1.94 -10.23
C ASP A 172 20.75 0.99 -10.07
N VAL A 173 19.61 1.55 -9.68
CA VAL A 173 18.37 0.79 -9.56
C VAL A 173 17.86 0.40 -10.96
N GLY A 174 17.48 -0.87 -11.12
CA GLY A 174 16.89 -1.42 -12.33
C GLY A 174 15.40 -1.71 -12.16
N HIS A 175 14.65 -1.54 -13.25
CA HIS A 175 13.25 -2.00 -13.36
C HIS A 175 13.22 -3.21 -14.28
N TRP A 176 12.86 -4.36 -13.72
CA TRP A 176 12.87 -5.64 -14.40
C TRP A 176 11.48 -6.25 -14.41
N VAL A 177 11.08 -6.82 -15.53
CA VAL A 177 9.87 -7.64 -15.66
C VAL A 177 10.29 -9.09 -15.74
N ILE A 178 9.73 -9.91 -14.84
CA ILE A 178 9.82 -11.36 -14.89
C ILE A 178 8.43 -11.89 -15.21
N SER A 179 8.32 -12.71 -16.27
CA SER A 179 7.08 -13.38 -16.64
C SER A 179 7.34 -14.88 -16.69
N PRO A 180 6.78 -15.65 -15.74
CA PRO A 180 6.76 -17.11 -15.84
C PRO A 180 5.93 -17.57 -17.05
N PRO A 181 6.06 -18.84 -17.48
CA PRO A 181 5.13 -19.46 -18.41
C PRO A 181 3.68 -19.22 -17.98
N GLN A 182 2.85 -18.69 -18.88
CA GLN A 182 1.56 -18.13 -18.50
C GLN A 182 0.63 -19.15 -17.84
N GLU A 183 0.59 -20.39 -18.33
CA GLU A 183 -0.23 -21.45 -17.72
C GLU A 183 0.25 -21.80 -16.30
N LEU A 184 1.56 -21.81 -16.06
CA LEU A 184 2.14 -22.05 -14.74
C LEU A 184 1.77 -20.96 -13.73
N VAL A 185 1.86 -19.68 -14.11
CA VAL A 185 1.57 -18.60 -13.15
C VAL A 185 0.07 -18.45 -12.91
N LYS A 186 -0.78 -18.65 -13.93
CA LYS A 186 -2.25 -18.68 -13.76
C LYS A 186 -2.67 -19.74 -12.75
N VAL A 187 -1.92 -20.84 -12.74
CA VAL A 187 -2.01 -21.86 -11.71
C VAL A 187 -1.56 -21.26 -10.39
N LEU A 188 -0.26 -21.03 -10.19
CA LEU A 188 0.29 -20.74 -8.86
C LEU A 188 -0.29 -19.48 -8.18
N MET A 189 -0.95 -18.58 -8.90
CA MET A 189 -1.59 -17.39 -8.32
C MET A 189 -2.99 -17.61 -7.73
N GLN A 190 -3.50 -18.84 -7.67
CA GLN A 190 -4.87 -19.10 -7.21
C GLN A 190 -4.99 -19.26 -5.69
N THR A 191 -3.96 -19.75 -5.00
CA THR A 191 -3.97 -19.94 -3.54
C THR A 191 -2.83 -19.16 -2.90
N THR A 192 -3.02 -18.77 -1.63
CA THR A 192 -1.99 -18.02 -0.90
C THR A 192 -0.65 -18.75 -0.89
N ASP A 193 -0.62 -20.04 -0.54
CA ASP A 193 0.64 -20.78 -0.38
C ASP A 193 1.40 -20.94 -1.69
N GLU A 194 0.73 -21.34 -2.77
CA GLU A 194 1.38 -21.51 -4.08
C GLU A 194 1.86 -20.17 -4.64
N TYR A 195 1.09 -19.10 -4.42
CA TYR A 195 1.50 -17.76 -4.84
C TYR A 195 2.73 -17.31 -4.05
N GLN A 196 2.76 -17.56 -2.74
CA GLN A 196 3.90 -17.24 -1.90
C GLN A 196 5.16 -18.01 -2.31
N GLN A 197 5.04 -19.30 -2.64
CA GLN A 197 6.13 -20.11 -3.16
C GLN A 197 6.65 -19.57 -4.50
N LEU A 198 5.75 -19.18 -5.41
CA LEU A 198 6.14 -18.55 -6.67
C LEU A 198 6.92 -17.25 -6.45
N VAL A 199 6.45 -16.37 -5.56
CA VAL A 199 7.18 -15.12 -5.27
C VAL A 199 8.53 -15.42 -4.61
N GLN A 200 8.60 -16.36 -3.67
CA GLN A 200 9.87 -16.77 -3.05
C GLN A 200 10.86 -17.32 -4.08
N TYR A 201 10.39 -18.12 -5.02
CA TYR A 201 11.22 -18.63 -6.12
C TYR A 201 11.78 -17.49 -6.97
N ILE A 202 10.93 -16.54 -7.38
CA ILE A 202 11.36 -15.37 -8.18
C ILE A 202 12.41 -14.56 -7.43
N GLU A 203 12.19 -14.31 -6.14
CA GLU A 203 13.13 -13.57 -5.30
C GLU A 203 14.47 -14.30 -5.14
N ALA A 204 14.43 -15.62 -4.95
CA ALA A 204 15.63 -16.44 -4.82
C ALA A 204 16.43 -16.46 -6.13
N ALA A 205 15.76 -16.68 -7.25
CA ALA A 205 16.37 -16.69 -8.58
C ALA A 205 16.97 -15.32 -8.94
N LEU A 206 16.28 -14.22 -8.60
CA LEU A 206 16.83 -12.86 -8.77
C LEU A 206 18.11 -12.65 -7.95
N LYS A 207 18.13 -13.08 -6.69
CA LYS A 207 19.31 -12.95 -5.83
C LYS A 207 20.49 -13.78 -6.34
N ASP A 208 20.23 -15.00 -6.78
CA ASP A 208 21.26 -15.90 -7.31
C ASP A 208 21.94 -15.37 -8.57
N ILE A 209 21.22 -14.61 -9.40
CA ILE A 209 21.80 -13.96 -10.59
C ILE A 209 22.35 -12.55 -10.31
N GLY A 210 22.46 -12.13 -9.04
CA GLY A 210 23.16 -10.89 -8.67
C GLY A 210 22.29 -9.72 -8.18
N ALA A 211 20.99 -9.94 -7.92
CA ALA A 211 20.16 -8.92 -7.27
C ALA A 211 20.46 -8.83 -5.77
N LEU A 212 20.68 -7.61 -5.25
CA LEU A 212 21.07 -7.41 -3.85
C LEU A 212 19.88 -7.07 -2.95
N SER A 213 18.98 -6.24 -3.48
CA SER A 213 17.86 -5.71 -2.70
C SER A 213 16.80 -5.12 -3.60
N GLY A 214 15.52 -5.32 -3.27
CA GLY A 214 14.42 -4.83 -4.08
C GLY A 214 13.04 -5.13 -3.51
N PHE A 215 12.04 -4.78 -4.30
CA PHE A 215 10.65 -5.18 -4.06
C PHE A 215 10.00 -5.66 -5.35
N THR A 216 9.00 -6.52 -5.18
CA THR A 216 8.29 -7.19 -6.27
C THR A 216 6.81 -6.82 -6.23
N ILE A 217 6.29 -6.32 -7.35
CA ILE A 217 4.87 -5.97 -7.53
C ILE A 217 4.30 -6.90 -8.60
N PHE A 218 3.24 -7.61 -8.24
CA PHE A 218 2.56 -8.56 -9.13
C PHE A 218 1.41 -7.90 -9.87
N HIS A 219 1.39 -8.09 -11.19
CA HIS A 219 0.40 -7.51 -12.09
C HIS A 219 -0.32 -8.66 -12.83
N PRO A 220 -1.57 -8.99 -12.46
CA PRO A 220 -2.35 -10.07 -13.10
C PRO A 220 -2.72 -9.73 -14.54
N TRP A 221 -2.92 -8.44 -14.81
CA TRP A 221 -3.40 -7.95 -16.10
C TRP A 221 -2.37 -7.04 -16.77
N ARG A 222 -2.40 -7.03 -18.09
CA ARG A 222 -1.61 -6.14 -18.94
C ARG A 222 -2.54 -5.30 -19.79
N MET A 223 -2.32 -4.00 -19.81
CA MET A 223 -3.01 -3.10 -20.73
C MET A 223 -2.39 -3.23 -22.12
N LYS A 224 -3.18 -3.69 -23.10
CA LYS A 224 -2.91 -3.53 -24.53
C LYS A 224 -3.95 -2.53 -25.07
N ASP A 225 -4.75 -2.91 -26.06
CA ASP A 225 -5.98 -2.18 -26.42
C ASP A 225 -7.10 -2.37 -25.40
N ARG A 226 -7.00 -3.47 -24.63
CA ARG A 226 -7.86 -3.82 -23.50
C ARG A 226 -7.02 -4.46 -22.40
N TRP A 227 -7.56 -4.52 -21.19
CA TRP A 227 -6.97 -5.33 -20.12
C TRP A 227 -7.05 -6.80 -20.49
N VAL A 228 -5.89 -7.46 -20.57
CA VAL A 228 -5.76 -8.89 -20.84
C VAL A 228 -5.13 -9.55 -19.63
N PHE A 229 -5.69 -10.69 -19.21
CA PHE A 229 -5.10 -11.51 -18.16
C PHE A 229 -3.78 -12.10 -18.65
N SER A 230 -2.67 -11.55 -18.16
CA SER A 230 -1.30 -11.89 -18.54
C SER A 230 -0.39 -11.61 -17.35
N PRO A 231 -0.41 -12.49 -16.34
CA PRO A 231 0.29 -12.27 -15.08
C PRO A 231 1.81 -12.14 -15.26
N HIS A 232 2.38 -11.14 -14.59
CA HIS A 232 3.82 -10.84 -14.60
C HIS A 232 4.24 -10.08 -13.33
N PHE A 233 5.54 -10.03 -13.08
CA PHE A 233 6.14 -9.44 -11.89
C PHE A 233 7.07 -8.30 -12.27
N HIS A 234 6.80 -7.11 -11.73
CA HIS A 234 7.74 -6.00 -11.79
C HIS A 234 8.64 -6.01 -10.57
N ASN A 235 9.93 -5.91 -10.79
CA ASN A 235 10.97 -5.92 -9.77
C ASN A 235 11.76 -4.62 -9.88
N ILE A 236 11.75 -3.81 -8.84
CA ILE A 236 12.63 -2.63 -8.73
C ILE A 236 13.72 -2.99 -7.73
N CYS A 237 14.96 -3.10 -8.21
CA CYS A 237 16.05 -3.65 -7.40
C CYS A 237 17.42 -3.07 -7.77
N TYR A 238 18.34 -3.15 -6.81
CA TYR A 238 19.79 -2.96 -7.02
C TYR A 238 20.47 -4.29 -7.32
N GLY A 239 21.61 -4.22 -8.01
CA GLY A 239 22.43 -5.36 -8.39
C GLY A 239 22.62 -5.46 -9.90
N HIS A 240 23.64 -6.23 -10.29
CA HIS A 240 23.96 -6.54 -11.67
C HIS A 240 23.41 -7.93 -11.99
N LEU A 241 22.35 -8.00 -12.81
CA LEU A 241 21.67 -9.25 -13.10
C LEU A 241 22.29 -9.98 -14.29
N ASP A 242 22.72 -11.22 -14.07
CA ASP A 242 23.08 -12.16 -15.15
C ASP A 242 21.82 -12.78 -15.75
N THR A 243 21.23 -12.10 -16.73
CA THR A 243 20.00 -12.57 -17.38
C THR A 243 20.18 -13.80 -18.24
N ASP A 244 21.40 -14.08 -18.70
CA ASP A 244 21.67 -15.23 -19.56
C ASP A 244 21.74 -16.51 -18.72
N ARG A 245 22.36 -16.42 -17.54
CA ARG A 245 22.25 -17.47 -16.51
C ARG A 245 20.80 -17.72 -16.12
N PHE A 246 20.03 -16.66 -15.84
CA PHE A 246 18.60 -16.80 -15.50
C PHE A 246 17.83 -17.59 -16.56
N ARG A 247 17.97 -17.24 -17.85
CA ARG A 247 17.27 -17.91 -18.96
C ARG A 247 17.67 -19.37 -19.13
N ARG A 248 18.95 -19.69 -18.90
CA ARG A 248 19.46 -21.08 -18.97
C ARG A 248 18.89 -21.95 -17.85
N GLU A 249 18.78 -21.40 -16.64
CA GLU A 249 18.25 -22.11 -15.46
C GLU A 249 16.72 -22.15 -15.42
N ASN A 250 16.06 -21.21 -16.12
CA ASN A 250 14.60 -21.05 -16.13
C ASN A 250 14.06 -21.07 -17.57
N PRO A 251 14.12 -22.22 -18.27
CA PRO A 251 13.65 -22.30 -19.65
C PRO A 251 12.17 -21.92 -19.76
N GLY A 252 11.84 -21.09 -20.75
CA GLY A 252 10.48 -20.58 -20.98
C GLY A 252 10.09 -19.36 -20.14
N TRP A 253 10.91 -18.96 -19.16
CA TRP A 253 10.71 -17.71 -18.42
C TRP A 253 11.24 -16.51 -19.20
N ILE A 254 10.55 -15.38 -19.09
CA ILE A 254 10.96 -14.12 -19.69
C ILE A 254 11.50 -13.21 -18.59
N ILE A 255 12.75 -12.75 -18.76
CA ILE A 255 13.34 -11.66 -17.98
C ILE A 255 13.74 -10.52 -18.91
N LYS A 256 13.25 -9.31 -18.61
CA LYS A 256 13.48 -8.12 -19.43
C LYS A 256 13.69 -6.88 -18.56
N LYS A 257 14.72 -6.09 -18.87
CA LYS A 257 14.87 -4.74 -18.33
C LYS A 257 13.90 -3.78 -19.01
N VAL A 258 13.13 -3.05 -18.24
CA VAL A 258 12.28 -1.97 -18.74
C VAL A 258 13.17 -0.76 -19.00
N HIS A 259 13.06 -0.17 -20.19
CA HIS A 259 13.91 0.92 -20.67
C HIS A 259 15.43 0.64 -20.49
N PRO A 260 16.01 -0.38 -21.18
CA PRO A 260 17.38 -0.85 -20.91
C PRO A 260 18.46 0.23 -21.04
N HIS A 261 18.24 1.24 -21.89
CA HIS A 261 19.17 2.33 -22.17
C HIS A 261 18.90 3.60 -21.34
N GLN A 262 17.96 3.56 -20.39
CA GLN A 262 17.61 4.72 -19.56
C GLN A 262 17.70 4.37 -18.08
N ARG A 263 18.16 5.34 -17.28
CA ARG A 263 18.11 5.25 -15.83
C ARG A 263 16.69 5.57 -15.35
N ILE A 264 16.26 4.92 -14.27
CA ILE A 264 15.02 5.29 -13.59
C ILE A 264 15.17 6.72 -13.07
N ARG A 265 14.33 7.64 -13.57
CA ARG A 265 14.35 9.06 -13.16
C ARG A 265 13.85 9.27 -11.74
N SER A 266 12.82 8.51 -11.33
CA SER A 266 12.24 8.58 -9.99
C SER A 266 11.74 7.19 -9.59
N ILE A 267 12.29 6.64 -8.51
CA ILE A 267 11.87 5.35 -7.97
C ILE A 267 10.42 5.47 -7.49
N SER A 268 10.08 6.56 -6.81
CA SER A 268 8.73 6.76 -6.29
C SER A 268 7.67 6.85 -7.39
N GLN A 269 7.92 7.56 -8.48
CA GLN A 269 6.97 7.66 -9.60
C GLN A 269 6.83 6.34 -10.36
N THR A 270 7.94 5.65 -10.63
CA THR A 270 7.88 4.32 -11.27
C THR A 270 7.12 3.34 -10.38
N ALA A 271 7.44 3.27 -9.09
CA ALA A 271 6.73 2.41 -8.16
C ALA A 271 5.25 2.78 -8.07
N ALA A 272 4.90 4.06 -7.92
CA ALA A 272 3.53 4.55 -7.86
C ALA A 272 2.74 4.15 -9.11
N TYR A 273 3.31 4.30 -10.31
CA TYR A 273 2.69 3.83 -11.54
C TYR A 273 2.38 2.33 -11.47
N LEU A 274 3.29 1.49 -10.98
CA LEU A 274 3.03 0.06 -10.83
C LEU A 274 1.92 -0.23 -9.80
N TYR A 275 1.88 0.50 -8.68
CA TYR A 275 0.82 0.38 -7.69
C TYR A 275 -0.58 0.72 -8.22
N THR A 276 -0.74 1.52 -9.29
CA THR A 276 -2.07 1.87 -9.82
C THR A 276 -2.75 0.73 -10.59
N HIS A 277 -2.01 -0.32 -10.93
CA HIS A 277 -2.54 -1.48 -11.67
C HIS A 277 -1.96 -2.81 -11.18
N MET A 278 -1.50 -2.84 -9.92
CA MET A 278 -1.10 -4.07 -9.26
C MET A 278 -2.30 -4.98 -8.99
N GLY A 279 -2.06 -6.28 -8.87
CA GLY A 279 -3.07 -7.20 -8.34
C GLY A 279 -3.25 -6.99 -6.85
N LEU A 280 -4.45 -6.57 -6.43
CA LEU A 280 -4.89 -6.62 -5.04
C LEU A 280 -5.47 -8.02 -4.79
N GLY A 281 -4.68 -8.90 -4.20
CA GLY A 281 -5.13 -10.24 -3.82
C GLY A 281 -5.83 -10.22 -2.48
N ILE A 282 -7.00 -10.82 -2.42
CA ILE A 282 -7.86 -10.94 -1.25
C ILE A 282 -8.14 -12.43 -1.06
N THR A 283 -7.83 -13.00 0.10
CA THR A 283 -8.22 -14.37 0.43
C THR A 283 -9.22 -14.37 1.56
N GLU A 284 -10.21 -15.24 1.44
CA GLU A 284 -11.13 -15.56 2.54
C GLU A 284 -10.38 -16.46 3.53
N VAL A 285 -10.52 -16.14 4.81
CA VAL A 285 -9.98 -16.91 5.93
C VAL A 285 -11.10 -17.76 6.49
N ASP A 286 -10.82 -19.03 6.73
CA ASP A 286 -11.75 -19.92 7.42
C ASP A 286 -12.01 -19.36 8.84
N PRO A 287 -13.28 -19.04 9.20
CA PRO A 287 -13.64 -18.56 10.52
C PRO A 287 -13.13 -19.44 11.67
N ASP A 288 -12.99 -20.74 11.46
CA ASP A 288 -12.52 -21.69 12.48
C ASP A 288 -11.01 -21.57 12.76
N THR A 289 -10.27 -20.89 11.88
CA THR A 289 -8.83 -20.60 12.05
C THR A 289 -8.57 -19.26 12.72
N VAL A 290 -9.60 -18.46 12.94
CA VAL A 290 -9.50 -17.17 13.62
C VAL A 290 -9.60 -17.40 15.13
N ASP A 291 -8.57 -16.97 15.86
CA ASP A 291 -8.61 -16.93 17.32
C ASP A 291 -9.42 -15.70 17.76
N TRP A 292 -10.75 -15.85 17.72
CA TRP A 292 -11.72 -14.78 18.02
C TRP A 292 -11.53 -14.22 19.42
N ASP A 293 -11.23 -15.08 20.39
CA ASP A 293 -10.99 -14.70 21.78
C ASP A 293 -9.73 -13.83 21.90
N LEU A 294 -8.62 -14.24 21.28
CA LEU A 294 -7.42 -13.42 21.28
C LEU A 294 -7.60 -12.13 20.46
N ASP A 295 -8.40 -12.15 19.39
CA ASP A 295 -8.70 -10.99 18.56
C ASP A 295 -9.55 -9.94 19.29
N ILE A 296 -10.55 -10.36 20.06
CA ILE A 296 -11.34 -9.45 20.89
C ILE A 296 -10.49 -8.94 22.07
N LEU A 297 -9.65 -9.80 22.66
CA LEU A 297 -8.73 -9.39 23.72
C LEU A 297 -7.69 -8.38 23.23
N ASP A 298 -7.09 -8.57 22.04
CA ASP A 298 -6.15 -7.61 21.44
C ASP A 298 -6.84 -6.30 21.08
N PHE A 299 -8.13 -6.33 20.75
CA PHE A 299 -8.89 -5.11 20.55
C PHE A 299 -9.10 -4.35 21.87
N LEU A 300 -9.43 -5.07 22.94
CA LEU A 300 -9.63 -4.51 24.28
C LEU A 300 -8.33 -4.03 24.93
N ILE A 301 -7.24 -4.73 24.64
CA ILE A 301 -5.89 -4.53 25.17
C ILE A 301 -4.92 -4.49 23.97
N PRO A 302 -4.81 -3.34 23.28
CA PRO A 302 -3.99 -3.21 22.08
C PRO A 302 -2.56 -3.66 22.30
N GLY A 303 -2.15 -4.71 21.58
CA GLY A 303 -0.78 -5.20 21.60
C GLY A 303 -0.56 -6.53 22.31
N ILE A 304 -1.60 -7.15 22.89
CA ILE A 304 -1.52 -8.49 23.51
C ILE A 304 -1.04 -9.56 22.52
N LYS A 305 -1.32 -9.40 21.22
CA LYS A 305 -0.81 -10.29 20.16
C LYS A 305 0.67 -10.08 19.82
N SER A 306 1.33 -9.08 20.39
CA SER A 306 2.74 -8.80 20.08
C SER A 306 3.62 -9.94 20.60
N PRO A 307 4.56 -10.49 19.80
CA PRO A 307 5.42 -11.63 20.19
C PRO A 307 6.32 -11.42 21.44
N LYS A 308 6.27 -10.23 22.06
CA LYS A 308 7.01 -9.83 23.26
C LYS A 308 6.11 -9.21 24.33
N ALA A 309 4.80 -9.22 24.15
CA ALA A 309 3.85 -8.73 25.14
C ALA A 309 3.96 -9.61 26.38
N LYS A 310 4.46 -9.03 27.47
CA LYS A 310 4.30 -9.57 28.82
C LYS A 310 3.39 -8.57 29.52
N TYR A 311 2.11 -8.90 29.60
CA TYR A 311 1.17 -8.13 30.39
C TYR A 311 0.99 -8.84 31.72
N SER A 312 1.32 -8.14 32.80
CA SER A 312 0.84 -8.47 34.14
C SER A 312 -0.47 -7.72 34.40
N GLU A 313 -1.25 -8.19 35.37
CA GLU A 313 -2.45 -7.50 35.86
C GLU A 313 -2.11 -6.07 36.35
N GLN A 314 -0.91 -5.88 36.90
CA GLN A 314 -0.37 -4.59 37.31
C GLN A 314 -0.13 -3.64 36.12
N ASP A 315 0.37 -4.15 34.98
CA ASP A 315 0.60 -3.32 33.78
C ASP A 315 -0.73 -2.80 33.22
N TYR A 316 -1.80 -3.57 33.36
CA TYR A 316 -3.15 -3.18 33.00
C TYR A 316 -3.67 -2.06 33.91
N ASP A 317 -3.54 -2.22 35.22
CA ASP A 317 -3.94 -1.20 36.19
C ASP A 317 -3.15 0.10 36.00
N ASP A 318 -1.84 0.01 35.79
CA ASP A 318 -0.95 1.16 35.60
C ASP A 318 -1.20 1.90 34.28
N GLU A 319 -1.47 1.18 33.18
CA GLU A 319 -1.72 1.81 31.88
C GLU A 319 -3.08 2.53 31.84
N TYR A 320 -4.05 2.10 32.66
CA TYR A 320 -5.39 2.65 32.73
C TYR A 320 -5.67 3.51 33.98
N TYR A 321 -4.72 3.61 34.93
CA TYR A 321 -4.86 4.46 36.12
C TYR A 321 -5.09 5.92 35.74
N GLY A 322 -6.21 6.50 36.22
CA GLY A 322 -6.58 7.90 35.95
C GLY A 322 -7.07 8.20 34.53
N LYS A 323 -6.98 7.24 33.58
CA LYS A 323 -7.57 7.38 32.25
C LYS A 323 -9.03 6.96 32.30
N GLY A 324 -9.89 7.84 32.79
CA GLY A 324 -11.34 7.66 32.80
C GLY A 324 -11.94 7.48 31.39
N ARG A 325 -11.78 6.30 30.80
CA ARG A 325 -12.52 5.76 29.64
C ARG A 325 -12.53 4.25 29.77
N ARG A 326 -13.73 3.67 29.70
CA ARG A 326 -14.05 2.25 29.80
C ARG A 326 -13.13 1.41 28.90
N ALA A 327 -12.16 0.70 29.47
CA ALA A 327 -11.73 -0.55 28.86
C ALA A 327 -13.00 -1.42 28.70
N GLY A 328 -13.30 -1.87 27.47
CA GLY A 328 -14.54 -2.61 27.20
C GLY A 328 -15.72 -1.84 26.59
N ASP A 329 -15.58 -0.56 26.20
CA ASP A 329 -16.65 0.09 25.42
C ASP A 329 -16.67 -0.39 23.96
N LEU A 330 -17.42 -1.46 23.72
CA LEU A 330 -17.64 -2.06 22.40
C LEU A 330 -18.78 -1.39 21.61
N SER A 331 -19.45 -0.37 22.17
CA SER A 331 -20.68 0.20 21.58
C SER A 331 -20.48 0.94 20.26
N LYS A 332 -19.24 1.33 19.95
CA LYS A 332 -18.87 2.02 18.70
C LYS A 332 -18.19 1.09 17.69
N ILE A 333 -18.12 -0.21 17.97
CA ILE A 333 -17.55 -1.16 17.03
C ILE A 333 -18.56 -1.43 15.93
N ASP A 334 -18.12 -1.21 14.70
CA ASP A 334 -18.76 -1.84 13.55
C ASP A 334 -18.33 -3.31 13.52
N TRP A 335 -19.18 -4.17 14.09
CA TRP A 335 -18.90 -5.60 14.22
C TRP A 335 -18.81 -6.30 12.87
N GLU A 336 -19.52 -5.80 11.85
CA GLU A 336 -19.42 -6.34 10.50
C GLU A 336 -18.03 -6.03 9.92
N ASP A 337 -17.62 -4.76 9.92
CA ASP A 337 -16.29 -4.37 9.43
C ASP A 337 -15.16 -5.05 10.24
N TRP A 338 -15.31 -5.17 11.56
CA TRP A 338 -14.33 -5.83 12.45
C TRP A 338 -14.19 -7.33 12.16
N THR A 339 -15.30 -8.01 11.91
CA THR A 339 -15.34 -9.45 11.57
C THR A 339 -14.77 -9.66 10.16
N MET A 340 -15.21 -8.85 9.20
CA MET A 340 -14.75 -8.95 7.81
C MET A 340 -13.25 -8.68 7.66
N ASP A 341 -12.65 -7.78 8.43
CA ASP A 341 -11.20 -7.54 8.38
C ASP A 341 -10.37 -8.76 8.85
N ARG A 342 -10.95 -9.64 9.68
CA ARG A 342 -10.31 -10.89 10.16
C ARG A 342 -10.55 -12.06 9.22
N LEU A 343 -11.71 -12.10 8.60
CA LEU A 343 -12.06 -13.08 7.57
C LEU A 343 -11.42 -12.79 6.21
N VAL A 344 -10.67 -11.69 6.08
CA VAL A 344 -10.06 -11.27 4.83
C VAL A 344 -8.56 -11.01 4.99
N ARG A 345 -7.73 -11.79 4.29
CA ARG A 345 -6.29 -11.54 4.18
C ARG A 345 -5.96 -10.84 2.88
N LYS A 346 -5.25 -9.72 2.98
CA LYS A 346 -4.72 -9.01 1.81
C LYS A 346 -3.32 -9.49 1.49
N ILE A 347 -3.09 -9.89 0.24
CA ILE A 347 -1.76 -10.21 -0.26
C ILE A 347 -0.93 -8.94 -0.29
N ARG A 348 0.15 -8.95 0.49
CA ARG A 348 1.08 -7.82 0.61
C ARG A 348 2.18 -7.93 -0.45
N ILE A 349 2.61 -6.77 -0.93
CA ILE A 349 3.85 -6.66 -1.71
C ILE A 349 5.03 -7.13 -0.89
N ARG A 350 5.92 -7.88 -1.54
CA ARG A 350 7.13 -8.40 -0.91
C ARG A 350 8.32 -7.49 -1.14
N GLN A 351 9.03 -7.24 -0.03
CA GLN A 351 10.34 -6.59 0.02
C GLN A 351 11.35 -7.68 0.35
N TRP A 352 12.47 -7.69 -0.35
CA TRP A 352 13.46 -8.76 -0.26
C TRP A 352 14.88 -8.23 -0.33
N GLY A 353 15.83 -9.08 0.05
CA GLY A 353 17.24 -8.70 0.15
C GLY A 353 17.44 -7.67 1.24
N GLY A 354 18.34 -6.71 1.02
CA GLY A 354 18.74 -5.72 2.01
C GLY A 354 17.63 -4.81 2.55
N ILE A 355 16.53 -4.60 1.81
CA ILE A 355 15.39 -3.77 2.26
C ILE A 355 14.25 -4.58 2.92
N ALA A 356 14.40 -5.89 3.07
CA ALA A 356 13.41 -6.70 3.78
C ALA A 356 13.22 -6.19 5.22
N ARG A 357 12.00 -6.34 5.76
CA ARG A 357 11.61 -5.78 7.08
C ARG A 357 12.57 -6.18 8.23
N ASN A 358 13.20 -7.34 8.13
CA ASN A 358 14.13 -7.89 9.12
C ASN A 358 15.61 -7.56 8.84
N ARG A 359 15.92 -6.82 7.77
CA ARG A 359 17.31 -6.53 7.34
C ARG A 359 17.75 -5.10 7.59
N MET A 360 16.82 -4.16 7.74
CA MET A 360 17.10 -2.81 8.24
C MET A 360 16.27 -2.54 9.49
N ARG A 361 16.89 -1.91 10.49
CA ARG A 361 16.25 -1.55 11.75
C ARG A 361 16.27 -0.04 11.95
N LEU A 362 15.21 0.45 12.59
CA LEU A 362 15.06 1.83 13.01
C LEU A 362 15.81 2.03 14.34
N LEU A 363 16.77 2.95 14.35
CA LEU A 363 17.43 3.40 15.58
C LEU A 363 16.62 4.47 16.31
N GLY A 364 15.95 5.32 15.55
CA GLY A 364 15.07 6.36 16.08
C GLY A 364 14.61 7.31 14.98
N TYR A 365 13.90 8.37 15.37
CA TYR A 365 13.47 9.43 14.47
C TYR A 365 14.16 10.74 14.84
N HIS A 366 14.72 11.43 13.86
CA HIS A 366 15.01 12.85 13.95
C HIS A 366 13.79 13.62 13.44
N ARG A 367 13.14 14.36 14.34
CA ARG A 367 11.90 15.07 14.05
C ARG A 367 12.20 16.52 13.68
N GLN A 368 11.71 16.96 12.52
CA GLN A 368 11.74 18.36 12.11
C GLN A 368 10.33 18.95 12.15
N TYR A 369 10.20 20.15 12.71
CA TYR A 369 8.98 20.93 12.64
C TYR A 369 9.11 21.89 11.47
N LYS A 370 8.18 21.82 10.51
CA LYS A 370 8.30 22.55 9.25
C LYS A 370 7.10 23.45 8.98
N MET A 371 7.37 24.62 8.40
CA MET A 371 6.37 25.48 7.77
C MET A 371 6.51 25.41 6.27
N ARG A 372 5.40 25.17 5.58
CA ARG A 372 5.41 25.08 4.12
C ARG A 372 5.54 26.45 3.48
N VAL A 373 6.42 26.55 2.50
CA VAL A 373 6.60 27.78 1.70
C VAL A 373 6.14 27.56 0.25
N CYS A 374 5.77 28.66 -0.39
CA CYS A 374 5.52 28.71 -1.81
C CYS A 374 6.85 28.52 -2.56
N THR A 375 6.90 27.57 -3.50
CA THR A 375 8.11 27.29 -4.28
C THR A 375 8.47 28.40 -5.27
N GLU A 376 7.52 29.29 -5.58
CA GLU A 376 7.73 30.38 -6.54
C GLU A 376 8.19 31.68 -5.87
N CYS A 377 7.50 32.11 -4.80
CA CYS A 377 7.79 33.40 -4.14
C CYS A 377 8.35 33.28 -2.71
N GLY A 378 8.51 32.07 -2.16
CA GLY A 378 9.07 31.85 -0.82
C GLY A 378 8.15 32.22 0.34
N GLN A 379 6.96 32.79 0.10
CA GLN A 379 6.01 33.12 1.16
C GLN A 379 5.46 31.87 1.86
N ILE A 380 5.20 31.97 3.17
CA ILE A 380 4.63 30.87 3.95
C ILE A 380 3.17 30.65 3.51
N LEU A 381 2.85 29.39 3.16
CA LEU A 381 1.50 29.03 2.76
C LEU A 381 0.54 29.08 3.96
N ARG A 382 -0.70 29.43 3.69
CA ARG A 382 -1.79 29.45 4.68
C ARG A 382 -2.90 28.48 4.29
N THR A 383 -3.60 27.95 5.28
CA THR A 383 -4.81 27.14 5.15
C THR A 383 -5.99 28.01 5.52
N TYR A 384 -7.00 28.05 4.65
CA TYR A 384 -8.19 28.86 4.79
C TYR A 384 -9.39 27.97 5.06
N GLU A 385 -10.18 28.29 6.09
CA GLU A 385 -11.44 27.61 6.42
C GLU A 385 -12.62 28.20 5.62
N GLY A 386 -12.47 28.29 4.29
CA GLY A 386 -13.50 28.83 3.39
C GLY A 386 -13.10 30.15 2.74
N PHE A 387 -14.03 30.78 2.02
CA PHE A 387 -13.77 32.06 1.35
C PHE A 387 -13.81 33.25 2.31
N ASN A 388 -14.47 33.08 3.46
CA ASN A 388 -14.65 34.13 4.47
C ASN A 388 -13.55 34.15 5.54
N ASP A 389 -12.51 33.33 5.41
CA ASP A 389 -11.34 33.36 6.29
C ASP A 389 -10.26 34.25 5.65
N PRO A 390 -10.15 35.55 5.99
CA PRO A 390 -9.18 36.43 5.36
C PRO A 390 -7.76 36.23 5.91
N VAL A 391 -7.63 35.59 7.07
CA VAL A 391 -6.34 35.46 7.77
C VAL A 391 -5.67 34.16 7.35
N GLY A 392 -6.38 33.04 7.47
CA GLY A 392 -5.83 31.70 7.30
C GLY A 392 -4.76 31.35 8.33
N ASN A 393 -4.52 30.05 8.50
CA ASN A 393 -3.55 29.48 9.43
C ASN A 393 -2.29 29.00 8.70
N TYR A 394 -1.11 29.20 9.27
CA TYR A 394 0.13 28.70 8.66
C TYR A 394 0.10 27.19 8.41
N VAL A 395 0.57 26.76 7.23
CA VAL A 395 0.69 25.33 6.91
C VAL A 395 1.91 24.75 7.64
N ARG A 396 1.66 24.26 8.85
CA ARG A 396 2.63 23.60 9.73
C ARG A 396 2.55 22.07 9.57
N TYR A 397 3.68 21.37 9.67
CA TYR A 397 3.70 19.91 9.73
C TYR A 397 4.96 19.36 10.38
N ILE A 398 4.88 18.12 10.84
CA ILE A 398 6.01 17.38 11.42
C ILE A 398 6.56 16.43 10.37
N GLN A 399 7.87 16.47 10.15
CA GLN A 399 8.60 15.52 9.32
C GLN A 399 9.44 14.60 10.20
N ASP A 400 9.04 13.33 10.29
CA ASP A 400 9.85 12.30 10.92
C ASP A 400 10.89 11.73 9.93
N ASN A 401 12.15 11.98 10.24
CA ASN A 401 13.31 11.49 9.49
C ASN A 401 13.89 10.27 10.21
N PRO A 402 13.54 9.03 9.81
CA PRO A 402 14.06 7.84 10.46
C PRO A 402 15.55 7.71 10.22
N VAL A 403 16.23 7.32 11.29
CA VAL A 403 17.63 6.91 11.28
C VAL A 403 17.65 5.40 11.33
N VAL A 404 18.23 4.79 10.30
CA VAL A 404 18.21 3.33 10.10
C VAL A 404 19.61 2.77 9.98
N CYS A 405 19.76 1.50 10.32
CA CYS A 405 20.99 0.71 10.16
C CYS A 405 20.64 -0.69 9.63
N PHE A 406 21.64 -1.47 9.24
CA PHE A 406 21.40 -2.89 9.00
C PHE A 406 21.11 -3.62 10.30
N ALA A 407 20.27 -4.66 10.22
CA ALA A 407 19.84 -5.40 11.40
C ALA A 407 21.00 -6.04 12.17
N HIS A 408 22.05 -6.50 11.48
CA HIS A 408 23.25 -7.07 12.12
C HIS A 408 24.20 -6.03 12.70
N ASP A 409 24.05 -4.75 12.36
CA ASP A 409 24.79 -3.65 12.99
C ASP A 409 23.99 -2.96 14.11
N TYR A 410 22.74 -3.36 14.33
CA TYR A 410 21.82 -2.62 15.21
C TYR A 410 22.33 -2.50 16.63
N ASP A 411 22.81 -3.60 17.22
CA ASP A 411 23.28 -3.62 18.61
C ASP A 411 24.54 -2.75 18.78
N VAL A 412 25.43 -2.76 17.78
CA VAL A 412 26.61 -1.88 17.74
C VAL A 412 26.17 -0.42 17.64
N ALA A 413 25.22 -0.13 16.75
CA ALA A 413 24.76 1.22 16.49
C ALA A 413 24.03 1.85 17.69
N ILE A 414 23.13 1.09 18.33
CA ILE A 414 22.40 1.57 19.50
C ILE A 414 23.33 1.73 20.71
N THR A 415 24.27 0.79 20.92
CA THR A 415 25.25 0.89 22.01
C THR A 415 26.16 2.10 21.83
N ALA A 416 26.63 2.33 20.60
CA ALA A 416 27.43 3.51 20.28
C ALA A 416 26.63 4.80 20.51
N TYR A 417 25.39 4.87 20.02
CA TYR A 417 24.53 6.04 20.25
C TYR A 417 24.31 6.30 21.73
N LEU A 418 23.92 5.30 22.52
CA LEU A 418 23.68 5.46 23.96
C LEU A 418 24.94 5.91 24.71
N ARG A 419 26.12 5.41 24.33
CA ARG A 419 27.40 5.82 24.92
C ARG A 419 27.74 7.29 24.68
N TYR A 420 27.34 7.85 23.53
CA TYR A 420 27.66 9.23 23.15
C TYR A 420 26.48 10.19 23.27
N LYS A 421 25.29 9.72 23.64
CA LYS A 421 24.04 10.50 23.66
C LYS A 421 24.18 11.80 24.44
N ASP A 422 24.75 11.76 25.64
CA ASP A 422 24.87 12.95 26.48
C ASP A 422 25.87 13.95 25.89
N LYS A 423 27.00 13.47 25.34
CA LYS A 423 27.98 14.31 24.65
C LYS A 423 27.44 14.95 23.38
N LEU A 424 26.61 14.22 22.63
CA LEU A 424 25.91 14.76 21.46
C LEU A 424 24.98 15.88 21.90
N LYS A 425 24.21 15.67 22.97
CA LYS A 425 23.32 16.69 23.53
C LYS A 425 24.08 17.93 24.02
N GLU A 426 25.21 17.75 24.71
CA GLU A 426 26.09 18.85 25.15
C GLU A 426 26.64 19.67 23.98
N ALA A 427 26.85 19.03 22.82
CA ALA A 427 27.35 19.64 21.59
C ALA A 427 26.23 20.15 20.66
N ASP A 428 24.96 20.13 21.10
CA ASP A 428 23.79 20.45 20.28
C ASP A 428 23.68 19.63 18.98
N LEU A 429 24.09 18.36 19.05
CA LEU A 429 24.04 17.39 17.96
C LEU A 429 22.86 16.43 18.14
N SER A 430 22.19 16.13 17.03
CA SER A 430 21.03 15.25 16.98
C SER A 430 21.41 13.79 16.64
N LEU A 431 20.42 12.89 16.73
CA LEU A 431 20.56 11.52 16.23
C LEU A 431 20.90 11.47 14.73
N SER A 432 20.48 12.47 13.94
CA SER A 432 20.82 12.55 12.51
C SER A 432 22.30 12.90 12.30
N ASP A 433 22.87 13.73 13.17
CA ASP A 433 24.29 14.10 13.12
C ASP A 433 25.17 12.91 13.52
N PHE A 434 24.77 12.18 14.56
CA PHE A 434 25.37 10.89 14.90
C PHE A 434 25.37 9.94 13.69
N ALA A 435 24.23 9.78 13.03
CA ALA A 435 24.11 8.90 11.87
C ALA A 435 25.09 9.32 10.75
N SER A 436 25.25 10.62 10.52
CA SER A 436 26.12 11.18 9.47
C SER A 436 27.60 10.90 9.71
N ILE A 437 28.02 10.75 10.98
CA ILE A 437 29.42 10.54 11.37
C ILE A 437 29.81 9.04 11.41
N VAL A 438 28.85 8.14 11.62
CA VAL A 438 29.11 6.70 11.76
C VAL A 438 28.89 5.91 10.45
N PRO A 439 29.64 4.81 10.21
CA PRO A 439 29.56 4.06 8.96
C PRO A 439 28.37 3.08 8.86
N PHE A 440 27.66 2.84 9.97
CA PHE A 440 26.64 1.79 10.07
C PHE A 440 25.21 2.32 10.20
N ALA A 441 25.00 3.63 10.25
CA ALA A 441 23.68 4.25 10.33
C ALA A 441 23.51 5.31 9.25
N VAL A 442 22.27 5.60 8.87
CA VAL A 442 21.95 6.66 7.93
C VAL A 442 20.64 7.34 8.30
N SER A 443 20.61 8.66 8.23
CA SER A 443 19.40 9.47 8.33
C SER A 443 18.79 9.72 6.95
N THR A 444 17.47 9.83 6.86
CA THR A 444 16.83 10.21 5.59
C THR A 444 17.17 11.59 5.11
N LEU A 445 17.67 12.45 6.00
CA LEU A 445 18.21 13.76 5.61
C LEU A 445 19.43 13.65 4.70
N GLU A 446 20.20 12.55 4.79
CA GLU A 446 21.44 12.37 4.03
C GLU A 446 21.21 11.98 2.56
N PHE A 447 20.05 11.43 2.21
CA PHE A 447 19.81 10.85 0.88
C PHE A 447 18.49 11.25 0.23
N MET A 448 17.53 11.81 0.98
CA MET A 448 16.31 12.36 0.39
C MET A 448 16.51 13.84 0.06
N PRO A 449 16.03 14.31 -1.11
CA PRO A 449 15.98 15.73 -1.42
C PRO A 449 15.20 16.48 -0.33
N GLN A 450 15.79 17.55 0.19
CA GLN A 450 15.10 18.45 1.11
C GLN A 450 14.25 19.44 0.30
N ASN A 451 13.05 19.73 0.80
CA ASN A 451 12.23 20.82 0.27
C ASN A 451 12.69 22.16 0.83
N ALA A 452 12.28 23.25 0.18
CA ALA A 452 12.56 24.62 0.62
C ALA A 452 11.75 25.06 1.87
N ASP A 453 11.05 24.12 2.52
CA ASP A 453 10.22 24.41 3.69
C ASP A 453 11.10 24.82 4.87
N ILE A 454 10.62 25.80 5.64
CA ILE A 454 11.36 26.37 6.77
C ILE A 454 11.31 25.39 7.94
N VAL A 455 12.48 25.01 8.46
CA VAL A 455 12.59 24.27 9.73
C VAL A 455 12.49 25.29 10.87
N VAL A 456 11.64 25.01 11.86
CA VAL A 456 11.47 25.85 13.04
C VAL A 456 11.99 25.12 14.29
N ASP A 457 12.47 25.90 15.26
CA ASP A 457 13.01 25.38 16.50
C ASP A 457 11.88 24.90 17.43
N GLY A 458 11.96 23.63 17.83
CA GLY A 458 11.07 23.04 18.82
C GLY A 458 9.65 22.73 18.33
N PRO A 459 8.84 22.11 19.21
CA PRO A 459 7.42 21.91 18.94
C PRO A 459 6.71 23.24 18.75
N PHE A 460 5.70 23.28 17.88
CA PHE A 460 4.89 24.48 17.70
C PHE A 460 4.30 24.90 19.07
N ALA A 461 4.55 26.15 19.48
CA ALA A 461 4.17 26.69 20.79
C ALA A 461 2.66 26.64 21.05
N GLU A 462 1.87 26.72 19.98
CA GLU A 462 0.44 26.44 20.00
C GLU A 462 0.23 24.96 19.65
N PRO A 463 -0.46 24.17 20.48
CA PRO A 463 -0.87 22.83 20.08
C PRO A 463 -1.65 22.99 18.78
N ASP A 464 -1.34 22.15 17.78
CA ASP A 464 -2.05 22.15 16.50
C ASP A 464 -3.57 22.22 16.78
N GLU A 465 -4.28 23.16 16.16
CA GLU A 465 -5.73 23.30 16.35
C GLU A 465 -6.44 21.95 16.07
N TYR A 466 -5.84 21.12 15.22
CA TYR A 466 -6.24 19.73 14.97
C TYR A 466 -5.98 18.78 16.16
N PHE A 467 -4.90 18.96 16.92
CA PHE A 467 -4.66 18.29 18.20
C PHE A 467 -5.69 18.72 19.25
N ILE A 468 -5.93 20.02 19.40
CA ILE A 468 -6.96 20.55 20.33
C ILE A 468 -8.35 20.03 19.93
N ARG A 469 -8.72 20.04 18.65
CA ARG A 469 -9.98 19.45 18.17
C ARG A 469 -10.10 17.97 18.49
N ARG A 470 -9.03 17.18 18.36
CA ARG A 470 -9.02 15.76 18.75
C ARG A 470 -9.12 15.59 20.26
N GLN A 471 -8.44 16.42 21.03
CA GLN A 471 -8.55 16.46 22.49
C GLN A 471 -9.99 16.81 22.90
N ASN A 472 -10.56 17.91 22.40
CA ASN A 472 -11.91 18.33 22.71
C ASN A 472 -12.97 17.32 22.24
N SER A 473 -12.76 16.68 21.08
CA SER A 473 -13.61 15.58 20.62
C SER A 473 -13.49 14.33 21.49
N ALA A 474 -12.36 14.14 22.18
CA ALA A 474 -12.13 13.02 23.08
C ALA A 474 -12.55 13.33 24.53
N TYR A 475 -12.41 14.56 25.00
CA TYR A 475 -12.53 14.89 26.41
C TYR A 475 -13.62 15.94 26.69
N GLY A 476 -14.35 16.38 25.66
CA GLY A 476 -15.28 17.50 25.76
C GLY A 476 -14.55 18.84 25.73
N ASN A 477 -15.29 19.94 25.62
CA ASN A 477 -14.71 21.29 25.65
C ASN A 477 -14.27 21.74 27.06
N ASP A 478 -14.55 20.92 28.08
CA ASP A 478 -14.33 21.26 29.49
C ASP A 478 -12.99 20.78 30.05
N SER A 479 -12.09 20.22 29.22
CA SER A 479 -10.71 20.01 29.67
C SER A 479 -10.00 21.36 29.71
N SER A 480 -10.15 22.07 30.85
CA SER A 480 -9.35 23.23 31.17
C SER A 480 -7.87 22.90 30.98
N ALA A 481 -7.14 23.87 30.44
CA ALA A 481 -5.72 23.81 30.13
C ALA A 481 -4.81 23.66 31.38
N ASP A 482 -5.34 23.24 32.53
CA ASP A 482 -4.63 23.20 33.82
C ASP A 482 -3.88 21.89 34.10
N ILE A 483 -3.90 20.91 33.18
CA ILE A 483 -3.23 19.62 33.43
C ILE A 483 -1.75 19.61 32.99
N LEU A 484 -1.26 20.64 32.28
CA LEU A 484 0.15 20.68 31.83
C LEU A 484 0.78 22.09 31.89
N ALA A 485 0.76 22.70 33.08
CA ALA A 485 1.73 23.72 33.47
C ALA A 485 2.88 23.09 34.26
#